data_AF-A0A8T8S8X2-F1
#
_entry.id   AF-A0A8T8S8X2-F1
#
_cell.length_a   1.000
_cell.length_b   1.000
_cell.length_c   1.000
_cell.angle_alpha   90.00
_cell.angle_beta   90.00
_cell.angle_gamma   90.00
#
_symmetry.space_group_name_H-M   'P 1'
#
loop_
_entity.id
_entity.type
_entity.pdbx_description
1 polymer ?
#
loop_
_entity_poly.entity_id
_entity_poly.type
_entity_poly.pdbx_seq_one_letter_code
_entity_poly.pdbx_strand_id
1 'polypeptide(L)'
;MTASVPAPLKGSAERQAVDSLRGYSYQILRSIEAWIDLQDGAILVLEGAEDFDLIEETGAATVEQVKDTAGSGNVTLRSGNVLEAIANFWDHLGRNQGVAIQFRFLTTSGIGREKNQPFGFDIPGLEAWQRIQLAPTDSKSLEMATGIKAFLMSNETLSEPFRLW
;
A
#
# COMPACT_ATOMS: atom_id res chain seq x y z
N MET A 1 -43.01 -36.31 -0.51
CA MET A 1 -42.92 -35.26 0.53
C MET A 1 -41.54 -34.63 0.42
N THR A 2 -41.44 -33.42 -0.12
CA THR A 2 -40.19 -32.66 -0.12
C THR A 2 -40.05 -32.01 1.25
N ALA A 3 -39.03 -32.39 2.02
CA ALA A 3 -38.75 -31.75 3.30
C ALA A 3 -38.43 -30.26 3.06
N SER A 4 -39.13 -29.36 3.75
CA SER A 4 -38.84 -27.93 3.68
C SER A 4 -37.52 -27.65 4.39
N VAL A 5 -36.57 -27.01 3.70
CA VAL A 5 -35.31 -26.58 4.32
C VAL A 5 -35.63 -25.54 5.40
N PRO A 6 -35.19 -25.74 6.66
CA PRO A 6 -35.43 -24.78 7.72
C PRO A 6 -34.68 -23.47 7.46
N ALA A 7 -35.29 -22.36 7.88
CA ALA A 7 -34.68 -21.04 7.72
C ALA A 7 -33.36 -20.93 8.53
N PRO A 8 -32.36 -20.20 8.02
CA PRO A 8 -31.12 -19.95 8.76
C PRO A 8 -31.37 -19.19 10.06
N LEU A 9 -30.46 -19.38 11.03
CA LEU A 9 -30.44 -18.57 12.25
C LEU A 9 -30.11 -17.11 11.93
N LYS A 10 -30.72 -16.17 12.66
CA LYS A 10 -30.42 -14.74 12.54
C LYS A 10 -29.04 -14.44 13.16
N GLY A 11 -28.10 -13.97 12.35
CA GLY A 11 -26.79 -13.50 12.82
C GLY A 11 -26.82 -12.05 13.30
N SER A 12 -25.70 -11.59 13.88
CA SER A 12 -25.42 -10.17 14.16
C SER A 12 -24.45 -9.67 13.10
N ALA A 13 -24.81 -8.59 12.42
CA ALA A 13 -24.01 -8.03 11.32
C ALA A 13 -22.63 -7.57 11.81
N GLU A 14 -22.55 -7.03 13.02
CA GLU A 14 -21.33 -6.53 13.65
C GLU A 14 -20.33 -7.65 14.00
N ARG A 15 -20.80 -8.90 14.07
CA ARG A 15 -19.97 -10.08 14.36
C ARG A 15 -19.58 -10.87 13.12
N GLN A 16 -20.04 -10.45 11.94
CA GLN A 16 -19.67 -11.11 10.70
C GLN A 16 -18.25 -10.70 10.32
N ALA A 17 -17.41 -11.67 9.97
CA ALA A 17 -16.04 -11.44 9.53
C ALA A 17 -15.94 -11.07 8.04
N VAL A 18 -16.93 -10.35 7.49
CA VAL A 18 -17.01 -10.04 6.05
C VAL A 18 -15.77 -9.29 5.60
N ASP A 19 -15.37 -8.25 6.33
CA ASP A 19 -14.21 -7.42 5.95
C ASP A 19 -12.89 -8.20 5.98
N SER A 20 -12.70 -9.07 6.98
CA SER A 20 -11.52 -9.94 7.05
C SER A 20 -11.49 -10.94 5.89
N LEU A 21 -12.61 -11.62 5.61
CA LEU A 21 -12.71 -12.57 4.51
C LEU A 21 -12.46 -11.91 3.15
N ARG A 22 -12.94 -10.67 2.98
CA ARG A 22 -12.67 -9.86 1.80
C ARG A 22 -11.19 -9.54 1.65
N GLY A 23 -10.54 -9.08 2.72
CA GLY A 23 -9.10 -8.82 2.75
C GLY A 23 -8.28 -10.05 2.32
N TYR A 24 -8.53 -11.20 2.95
CA TYR A 24 -7.84 -12.45 2.60
C TYR A 24 -8.11 -12.88 1.15
N SER A 25 -9.37 -12.80 0.71
CA SER A 25 -9.71 -13.17 -0.67
C SER A 25 -9.01 -12.27 -1.68
N TYR A 26 -8.93 -10.96 -1.40
CA TYR A 26 -8.28 -10.01 -2.29
C TYR A 26 -6.76 -10.23 -2.33
N GLN A 27 -6.10 -10.43 -1.19
CA GLN A 27 -4.68 -10.78 -1.13
C GLN A 27 -4.39 -12.05 -1.94
N ILE A 28 -5.14 -13.13 -1.72
CA ILE A 28 -4.97 -14.41 -2.44
C ILE A 28 -5.13 -14.21 -3.95
N LEU A 29 -6.15 -13.48 -4.40
CA LEU A 29 -6.37 -13.22 -5.81
C LEU A 29 -5.22 -12.41 -6.43
N ARG A 30 -4.70 -11.40 -5.72
CA ARG A 30 -3.54 -10.61 -6.15
C ARG A 30 -2.27 -11.46 -6.22
N SER A 31 -2.06 -12.37 -5.29
CA SER A 31 -0.94 -13.31 -5.32
C SER A 31 -1.05 -14.31 -6.49
N ILE A 32 -2.26 -14.79 -6.80
CA ILE A 32 -2.49 -15.66 -7.97
C ILE A 32 -2.19 -14.91 -9.27
N GLU A 33 -2.62 -13.65 -9.38
CA GLU A 33 -2.32 -12.80 -10.53
C GLU A 33 -0.82 -12.60 -10.71
N ALA A 34 -0.10 -12.25 -9.61
CA ALA A 34 1.36 -12.14 -9.64
C ALA A 34 2.05 -13.46 -10.00
N TRP A 35 1.50 -14.61 -9.60
CA TRP A 35 2.04 -15.92 -9.95
C TRP A 35 1.88 -16.25 -11.44
N ILE A 36 0.73 -15.91 -12.04
CA ILE A 36 0.48 -16.15 -13.47
C ILE A 36 1.47 -15.35 -14.33
N ASP A 37 1.81 -14.13 -13.91
CA ASP A 37 2.74 -13.25 -14.60
C ASP A 37 4.21 -13.42 -14.15
N LEU A 38 4.49 -14.42 -13.30
CA LEU A 38 5.82 -14.65 -12.74
C LEU A 38 6.80 -15.04 -13.85
N GLN A 39 7.88 -14.28 -13.97
CA GLN A 39 8.92 -14.52 -14.97
C GLN A 39 9.77 -15.73 -14.61
N ASP A 40 10.36 -16.38 -15.62
CA ASP A 40 11.33 -17.45 -15.40
C ASP A 40 12.48 -16.97 -14.49
N GLY A 41 12.85 -17.80 -13.51
CA GLY A 41 13.90 -17.48 -12.54
C GLY A 41 13.48 -16.51 -11.42
N ALA A 42 12.31 -15.85 -11.53
CA ALA A 42 11.77 -15.04 -10.45
C ALA A 42 11.10 -15.91 -9.37
N ILE A 43 11.03 -15.38 -8.16
CA ILE A 43 10.46 -16.03 -6.98
C ILE A 43 9.32 -15.16 -6.44
N LEU A 44 8.15 -15.78 -6.25
CA LEU A 44 7.04 -15.20 -5.50
C LEU A 44 7.05 -15.75 -4.08
N VAL A 45 7.16 -14.87 -3.08
CA VAL A 45 7.09 -15.21 -1.65
C VAL A 45 5.75 -14.73 -1.11
N LEU A 46 5.00 -15.61 -0.46
CA LEU A 46 3.75 -15.25 0.24
C LEU A 46 4.05 -15.08 1.73
N GLU A 47 3.46 -14.07 2.37
CA GLU A 47 3.68 -13.76 3.80
C GLU A 47 5.18 -13.57 4.12
N GLY A 48 5.85 -12.78 3.28
CA GLY A 48 7.28 -12.49 3.35
C GLY A 48 7.58 -11.20 4.11
N ALA A 49 8.20 -10.25 3.41
CA ALA A 49 8.46 -8.91 3.91
C ALA A 49 7.17 -8.10 4.06
N GLU A 50 6.26 -8.22 3.09
CA GLU A 50 4.87 -7.75 3.15
C GLU A 50 3.90 -8.90 2.83
N ASP A 51 2.67 -8.58 2.42
CA ASP A 51 1.61 -9.56 2.14
C ASP A 51 2.04 -10.57 1.05
N PHE A 52 2.80 -10.10 0.06
CA PHE A 52 3.62 -10.94 -0.82
C PHE A 52 4.77 -10.14 -1.45
N ASP A 53 5.82 -10.84 -1.89
CA ASP A 53 6.99 -10.23 -2.52
C ASP A 53 7.37 -10.94 -3.82
N LEU A 54 7.78 -10.15 -4.80
CA LEU A 54 8.36 -10.61 -6.05
C LEU A 54 9.87 -10.36 -6.04
N ILE A 55 10.66 -11.42 -6.17
CA ILE A 55 12.12 -11.34 -6.27
C ILE A 55 12.51 -11.75 -7.68
N GLU A 56 13.10 -10.82 -8.44
CA GLU A 56 13.62 -11.09 -9.78
C GLU A 56 14.88 -11.97 -9.70
N GLU A 57 15.23 -12.64 -10.81
CA GLU A 57 16.49 -13.40 -10.90
C GLU A 57 17.73 -12.53 -10.62
N THR A 58 17.64 -11.22 -10.90
CA THR A 58 18.67 -10.23 -10.60
C THR A 58 18.88 -9.96 -9.10
N GLY A 59 17.95 -10.42 -8.26
CA GLY A 59 17.89 -10.11 -6.83
C GLY A 59 17.17 -8.81 -6.49
N ALA A 60 16.67 -8.06 -7.49
CA ALA A 60 15.77 -6.93 -7.22
C ALA A 60 14.43 -7.43 -6.67
N ALA A 61 13.88 -6.71 -5.69
CA ALA A 61 12.65 -7.11 -5.00
C ALA A 61 11.57 -6.04 -5.10
N THR A 62 10.33 -6.47 -5.37
CA THR A 62 9.12 -5.68 -5.14
C THR A 62 8.38 -6.29 -3.96
N VAL A 63 8.24 -5.54 -2.87
CA VAL A 63 7.45 -5.93 -1.70
C VAL A 63 6.06 -5.29 -1.81
N GLU A 64 5.00 -6.08 -1.64
CA GLU A 64 3.63 -5.65 -1.89
C GLU A 64 2.74 -5.76 -0.66
N GLN A 65 2.14 -4.62 -0.30
CA GLN A 65 1.11 -4.55 0.74
C GLN A 65 -0.25 -4.33 0.09
N VAL A 66 -1.21 -5.21 0.36
CA VAL A 66 -2.51 -5.30 -0.30
C VAL A 66 -3.64 -4.94 0.68
N LYS A 67 -4.53 -4.03 0.29
CA LYS A 67 -5.66 -3.57 1.10
C LYS A 67 -6.97 -3.52 0.30
N ASP A 68 -7.94 -4.37 0.60
CA ASP A 68 -9.32 -4.21 0.12
C ASP A 68 -10.09 -3.25 1.02
N THR A 69 -9.94 -1.95 0.78
CA THR A 69 -10.48 -0.88 1.64
C THR A 69 -11.44 0.05 0.90
N ALA A 70 -12.04 -0.40 -0.20
CA ALA A 70 -13.00 0.43 -0.96
C ALA A 70 -14.18 0.91 -0.09
N GLY A 71 -14.65 0.07 0.83
CA GLY A 71 -15.70 0.42 1.80
C GLY A 71 -15.28 1.43 2.86
N SER A 72 -13.98 1.66 3.05
CA SER A 72 -13.42 2.60 4.03
C SER A 72 -13.25 4.03 3.46
N GLY A 73 -13.56 4.23 2.18
CA GLY A 73 -13.43 5.51 1.49
C GLY A 73 -12.07 5.74 0.84
N ASN A 74 -11.80 6.99 0.49
CA ASN A 74 -10.59 7.39 -0.21
C ASN A 74 -9.38 7.51 0.75
N VAL A 75 -8.19 7.19 0.24
CA VAL A 75 -6.92 7.33 0.97
C VAL A 75 -6.15 8.56 0.53
N THR A 76 -5.32 9.09 1.43
CA THR A 76 -4.47 10.26 1.23
C THR A 76 -3.06 9.94 1.74
N LEU A 77 -2.07 10.80 1.51
CA LEU A 77 -0.75 10.67 2.16
C LEU A 77 -0.82 10.77 3.70
N ARG A 78 -1.95 11.22 4.26
CA ARG A 78 -2.23 11.26 5.70
C ARG A 78 -2.86 10.00 6.26
N SER A 79 -3.33 9.11 5.40
CA SER A 79 -4.01 7.90 5.86
C SER A 79 -3.00 7.02 6.60
N GLY A 80 -3.39 6.47 7.75
CA GLY A 80 -2.49 5.73 8.63
C GLY A 80 -1.81 4.55 7.92
N ASN A 81 -2.56 3.80 7.11
CA ASN A 81 -2.04 2.71 6.28
C ASN A 81 -1.02 3.16 5.22
N VAL A 82 -1.17 4.37 4.66
CA VAL A 82 -0.22 4.92 3.68
C VAL A 82 1.06 5.36 4.40
N LEU A 83 0.96 5.98 5.57
CA LEU A 83 2.10 6.35 6.39
C LEU A 83 2.86 5.12 6.91
N GLU A 84 2.13 4.07 7.31
CA GLU A 84 2.69 2.77 7.70
C GLU A 84 3.44 2.13 6.53
N ALA A 85 2.86 2.09 5.34
CA ALA A 85 3.53 1.59 4.13
C ALA A 85 4.84 2.34 3.83
N ILE A 86 4.82 3.67 3.96
CA ILE A 86 6.01 4.52 3.84
C ILE A 86 7.03 4.14 4.93
N ALA A 87 6.64 4.04 6.20
CA ALA A 87 7.57 3.65 7.26
C ALA A 87 8.19 2.26 7.01
N ASN A 88 7.36 1.28 6.63
CA ASN A 88 7.79 -0.08 6.34
C ASN A 88 8.82 -0.11 5.20
N PHE A 89 8.64 0.67 4.14
CA PHE A 89 9.62 0.76 3.05
C PHE A 89 11.01 1.16 3.57
N TRP A 90 11.11 2.15 4.45
CA TRP A 90 12.40 2.55 5.02
C TRP A 90 12.98 1.47 5.94
N ASP A 91 12.15 0.82 6.73
CA ASP A 91 12.59 -0.30 7.57
C ASP A 91 13.09 -1.48 6.72
N HIS A 92 12.50 -1.72 5.55
CA HIS A 92 12.97 -2.73 4.60
C HIS A 92 14.33 -2.36 4.00
N LEU A 93 14.54 -1.09 3.61
CA LEU A 93 15.85 -0.62 3.14
C LEU A 93 16.94 -0.80 4.21
N GLY A 94 16.60 -0.56 5.48
CA GLY A 94 17.53 -0.74 6.61
C GLY A 94 17.88 -2.20 6.89
N ARG A 95 16.88 -3.10 6.85
CA ARG A 95 17.05 -4.54 7.12
C ARG A 95 17.70 -5.30 5.98
N ASN A 96 17.57 -4.81 4.74
CA ASN A 96 17.99 -5.51 3.53
C ASN A 96 19.02 -4.68 2.73
N GLN A 97 20.11 -4.31 3.38
CA GLN A 97 21.15 -3.47 2.77
C GLN A 97 21.71 -4.12 1.50
N GLY A 98 21.82 -3.33 0.42
CA GLY A 98 22.33 -3.78 -0.87
C GLY A 98 21.28 -4.44 -1.77
N VAL A 99 20.05 -4.64 -1.30
CA VAL A 99 18.93 -5.11 -2.13
C VAL A 99 18.24 -3.91 -2.78
N ALA A 100 18.00 -3.98 -4.08
CA ALA A 100 17.18 -2.99 -4.79
C ALA A 100 15.70 -3.27 -4.50
N ILE A 101 15.09 -2.48 -3.62
CA ILE A 101 13.70 -2.67 -3.18
C ILE A 101 12.78 -1.61 -3.80
N GLN A 102 11.67 -2.06 -4.37
CA GLN A 102 10.49 -1.26 -4.66
C GLN A 102 9.37 -1.65 -3.70
N PHE A 103 8.67 -0.67 -3.14
CA PHE A 103 7.49 -0.92 -2.31
C PHE A 103 6.23 -0.59 -3.10
N ARG A 104 5.25 -1.50 -3.11
CA ARG A 104 3.95 -1.27 -3.74
C ARG A 104 2.85 -1.34 -2.69
N PHE A 105 2.20 -0.21 -2.46
CA PHE A 105 0.95 -0.16 -1.70
C PHE A 105 -0.23 -0.30 -2.67
N LEU A 106 -0.88 -1.46 -2.68
CA LEU A 106 -2.00 -1.78 -3.55
C LEU A 106 -3.31 -1.71 -2.78
N THR A 107 -4.22 -0.84 -3.20
CA THR A 107 -5.53 -0.67 -2.57
C THR A 107 -6.66 -0.53 -3.58
N THR A 108 -7.87 -0.90 -3.16
CA THR A 108 -9.11 -0.62 -3.89
C THR A 108 -9.73 0.74 -3.55
N SER A 109 -9.15 1.50 -2.60
CA SER A 109 -9.58 2.85 -2.26
C SER A 109 -9.23 3.85 -3.36
N GLY A 110 -10.10 4.83 -3.60
CA GLY A 110 -9.78 5.97 -4.47
C GLY A 110 -8.78 6.94 -3.83
N ILE A 111 -8.20 7.84 -4.62
CA ILE A 111 -7.36 8.93 -4.10
C ILE A 111 -8.26 10.03 -3.52
N GLY A 112 -7.97 10.44 -2.30
CA GLY A 112 -8.62 11.54 -1.59
C GLY A 112 -7.74 12.78 -1.54
N ARG A 113 -8.33 13.89 -1.10
CA ARG A 113 -7.61 15.16 -0.93
C ARG A 113 -7.35 15.46 0.55
N GLU A 114 -6.12 15.85 0.84
CA GLU A 114 -5.69 16.25 2.16
C GLU A 114 -6.35 17.56 2.61
N LYS A 115 -6.95 17.56 3.81
CA LYS A 115 -7.51 18.77 4.45
C LYS A 115 -6.40 19.80 4.73
N ASN A 116 -6.69 21.10 4.66
CA ASN A 116 -5.77 22.19 5.00
C ASN A 116 -4.51 22.35 4.11
N GLN A 117 -4.45 21.72 2.92
CA GLN A 117 -3.38 21.92 1.93
C GLN A 117 -1.95 21.87 2.51
N PRO A 118 -1.54 20.72 3.05
CA PRO A 118 -0.34 20.60 3.88
C PRO A 118 0.98 20.70 3.09
N PHE A 119 0.94 20.61 1.76
CA PHE A 119 2.13 20.40 0.94
C PHE A 119 2.58 21.65 0.17
N GLY A 120 1.86 22.78 0.32
CA GLY A 120 2.14 23.99 -0.45
C GLY A 120 1.71 23.94 -1.93
N PHE A 121 0.93 22.92 -2.32
CA PHE A 121 0.32 22.80 -3.65
C PHE A 121 -1.14 22.35 -3.58
N ASP A 122 -1.88 22.56 -4.66
CA ASP A 122 -3.35 22.45 -4.71
C ASP A 122 -3.86 21.18 -5.44
N ILE A 123 -3.15 20.06 -5.32
CA ILE A 123 -3.58 18.74 -5.81
C ILE A 123 -3.50 17.69 -4.70
N PRO A 124 -4.25 16.57 -4.78
CA PRO A 124 -4.08 15.43 -3.88
C PRO A 124 -2.62 14.98 -3.77
N GLY A 125 -2.18 14.67 -2.56
CA GLY A 125 -0.79 14.27 -2.28
C GLY A 125 -0.37 13.03 -3.04
N LEU A 126 -1.25 12.03 -3.15
CA LEU A 126 -0.99 10.81 -3.91
C LEU A 126 -0.97 11.04 -5.43
N GLU A 127 -1.73 12.00 -5.95
CA GLU A 127 -1.60 12.40 -7.37
C GLU A 127 -0.27 13.12 -7.62
N ALA A 128 0.15 14.00 -6.70
CA ALA A 128 1.47 14.63 -6.76
C ALA A 128 2.58 13.58 -6.73
N TRP A 129 2.47 12.57 -5.86
CA TRP A 129 3.40 11.44 -5.78
C TRP A 129 3.53 10.69 -7.11
N GLN A 130 2.40 10.36 -7.76
CA GLN A 130 2.40 9.72 -9.07
C GLN A 130 3.04 10.60 -10.15
N ARG A 131 2.82 11.92 -10.12
CA ARG A 131 3.47 12.85 -11.06
C ARG A 131 4.98 12.89 -10.86
N ILE A 132 5.44 12.91 -9.61
CA ILE A 132 6.87 12.86 -9.27
C ILE A 132 7.48 11.56 -9.81
N GLN A 133 6.82 10.43 -9.62
CA GLN A 133 7.29 9.14 -10.14
C GLN A 133 7.44 9.14 -11.67
N LEU A 134 6.50 9.74 -12.40
CA LEU A 134 6.52 9.79 -13.87
C LEU A 134 7.57 10.75 -14.44
N ALA A 135 7.87 11.85 -13.73
CA ALA A 135 8.81 12.88 -14.18
C ALA A 135 9.67 13.38 -13.01
N PRO A 136 10.58 12.56 -12.45
CA PRO A 136 11.26 12.84 -11.19
C PRO A 136 12.25 14.02 -11.25
N THR A 137 12.67 14.42 -12.46
CA THR A 137 13.59 15.54 -12.68
C THR A 137 12.90 16.82 -13.16
N ASP A 138 11.58 16.81 -13.37
CA ASP A 138 10.82 18.00 -13.75
C ASP A 138 10.78 19.02 -12.60
N SER A 139 10.87 20.32 -12.93
CA SER A 139 10.92 21.37 -11.91
C SER A 139 9.69 21.37 -10.99
N LYS A 140 8.48 21.10 -11.52
CA LYS A 140 7.28 21.02 -10.69
C LYS A 140 7.27 19.76 -9.83
N SER A 141 7.78 18.65 -10.35
CA SER A 141 7.96 17.43 -9.56
C SER A 141 8.91 17.67 -8.38
N LEU A 142 10.02 18.39 -8.59
CA LEU A 142 10.96 18.73 -7.51
C LEU A 142 10.31 19.66 -6.46
N GLU A 143 9.49 20.62 -6.87
CA GLU A 143 8.70 21.45 -5.95
C GLU A 143 7.70 20.61 -5.13
N MET A 144 6.93 19.74 -5.78
CA MET A 144 5.99 18.84 -5.11
C MET A 144 6.70 17.88 -4.15
N ALA A 145 7.85 17.34 -4.57
CA ALA A 145 8.66 16.45 -3.74
C ALA A 145 9.17 17.18 -2.48
N THR A 146 9.54 18.45 -2.60
CA THR A 146 9.93 19.27 -1.44
C THR A 146 8.78 19.43 -0.45
N GLY A 147 7.56 19.70 -0.93
CA GLY A 147 6.36 19.82 -0.09
C GLY A 147 5.99 18.50 0.62
N ILE A 148 6.04 17.38 -0.10
CA ILE A 148 5.79 16.05 0.47
C ILE A 148 6.88 15.68 1.48
N LYS A 149 8.16 15.94 1.18
CA LYS A 149 9.28 15.69 2.10
C LYS A 149 9.09 16.47 3.40
N ALA A 150 8.80 17.77 3.32
CA ALA A 150 8.56 18.60 4.51
C ALA A 150 7.41 18.05 5.36
N PHE A 151 6.31 17.63 4.73
CA PHE A 151 5.20 16.99 5.42
C PHE A 151 5.63 15.71 6.14
N LEU A 152 6.30 14.79 5.46
CA LEU A 152 6.72 13.51 6.05
C LEU A 152 7.72 13.69 7.19
N MET A 153 8.71 14.60 7.05
CA MET A 153 9.68 14.87 8.11
C MET A 153 9.04 15.49 9.36
N SER A 154 7.96 16.25 9.20
CA SER A 154 7.21 16.82 10.32
C SER A 154 6.28 15.83 11.01
N ASN A 155 6.10 14.62 10.44
CA ASN A 155 5.16 13.64 10.96
C ASN A 155 5.80 12.77 12.05
N GLU A 156 5.39 13.01 13.31
CA GLU A 156 5.88 12.28 14.47
C GLU A 156 5.51 10.80 14.50
N THR A 157 4.52 10.37 13.71
CA THR A 157 4.14 8.95 13.62
C THR A 157 5.13 8.11 12.81
N LEU A 158 6.00 8.74 12.01
CA LEU A 158 7.06 8.06 11.29
C LEU A 158 8.28 7.89 12.19
N SER A 159 8.96 6.74 12.07
CA SER A 159 10.06 6.34 12.95
C SER A 159 11.21 7.36 12.93
N GLU A 160 11.99 7.44 14.01
CA GLU A 160 13.15 8.34 14.08
C GLU A 160 14.20 8.05 12.97
N PRO A 161 14.50 6.79 12.60
CA PRO A 161 15.39 6.49 11.47
C PRO A 161 14.92 7.11 10.14
N PHE A 162 13.60 7.21 9.93
CA PHE A 162 13.02 7.88 8.77
C PHE A 162 13.26 9.40 8.80
N ARG A 163 13.16 10.04 9.97
CA ARG A 163 13.29 11.50 10.12
C ARG A 163 14.74 12.01 10.08
N LEU A 164 15.72 11.13 10.30
CA LEU A 164 17.15 11.46 10.32
C LEU A 164 17.86 11.21 8.97
N TRP A 165 17.14 10.75 7.95
CA TRP A 165 17.60 10.59 6.57
C TRP A 165 17.30 11.85 5.73
#